data_AF-A0A1G6DXR7-F1
#
_entry.id   AF-A0A1G6DXR7-F1
#
_cell.length_a   1.000
_cell.length_b   1.000
_cell.length_c   1.000
_cell.angle_alpha   90.00
_cell.angle_beta   90.00
_cell.angle_gamma   90.00
#
_symmetry.space_group_name_H-M   'P 1'
#
loop_
_entity.id
_entity.type
_entity.pdbx_description
1 polymer ?
#
loop_
_entity_poly.entity_id
_entity_poly.type
_entity_poly.pdbx_seq_one_letter_code
_entity_poly.pdbx_strand_id
1 'polypeptide(L)'
;MNINIPGIDIEKAIKNSGSEKLFIELLGDIYKLMDEKIERVESYLAQKNIQNFTVEVHSLKTTCRTIGAMDLGEDFYTLEKLGKENNLEQIEALTPGVLNSFKALKPYLEPFAKKDESNKSSYDKEAFSAILNELITAIDDFNLGAAEAAVKQLFSYDCDSELLEKLNSLDKLITNLDYDEAKELSNHLLSSL
;
A
#
# COMPACT_ATOMS: atom_id res chain seq x y z
N MET A 1 10.17 18.37 -0.39
CA MET A 1 8.93 18.89 0.26
C MET A 1 9.20 19.03 1.74
N ASN A 2 8.61 19.99 2.46
CA ASN A 2 8.72 20.01 3.92
C ASN A 2 7.55 19.19 4.50
N ILE A 3 7.73 17.87 4.60
CA ILE A 3 6.74 16.99 5.22
C ILE A 3 6.77 17.26 6.72
N ASN A 4 5.64 17.68 7.29
CA ASN A 4 5.50 17.89 8.72
C ASN A 4 4.19 17.26 9.18
N ILE A 5 4.31 16.14 9.89
CA ILE A 5 3.17 15.42 10.47
C ILE A 5 3.39 15.37 11.99
N PRO A 6 2.45 15.89 12.80
CA PRO A 6 2.61 15.91 14.24
C PRO A 6 2.73 14.50 14.81
N GLY A 7 3.68 14.30 15.73
CA GLY A 7 3.94 12.98 16.34
C GLY A 7 4.72 12.01 15.46
N ILE A 8 5.18 12.43 14.27
CA ILE A 8 6.04 11.63 13.39
C ILE A 8 7.45 12.23 13.32
N ASP A 9 8.44 11.40 13.63
CA ASP A 9 9.85 11.68 13.35
C ASP A 9 10.17 11.36 11.88
N ILE A 10 10.18 12.40 11.04
CA ILE A 10 10.37 12.30 9.59
C ILE A 10 11.75 11.77 9.22
N GLU A 11 12.81 12.20 9.91
CA GLU A 11 14.18 11.75 9.63
C GLU A 11 14.32 10.24 9.88
N LYS A 12 13.77 9.77 11.00
CA LYS A 12 13.74 8.36 11.34
C LYS A 12 12.85 7.56 10.40
N ALA A 13 11.69 8.10 10.02
CA ALA A 13 10.78 7.44 9.09
C ALA A 13 11.42 7.23 7.71
N ILE A 14 12.06 8.26 7.15
CA ILE A 14 12.78 8.17 5.86
C ILE A 14 13.91 7.14 5.96
N LYS A 15 14.66 7.13 7.07
CA LYS A 15 15.72 6.14 7.30
C LYS A 15 15.17 4.71 7.36
N ASN A 16 14.02 4.50 7.98
CA ASN A 16 13.38 3.19 8.06
C ASN A 16 12.81 2.74 6.70
N SER A 17 12.22 3.65 5.93
CA SER A 17 11.65 3.39 4.61
C SER A 17 12.71 3.31 3.49
N GLY A 18 13.93 3.78 3.74
CA GLY A 18 15.06 3.75 2.80
C GLY A 18 15.13 4.94 1.83
N SER A 19 14.03 5.63 1.56
CA SER A 19 14.01 6.89 0.80
C SER A 19 12.76 7.73 1.10
N GLU A 20 12.82 9.04 0.80
CA GLU A 20 11.67 9.94 0.94
C GLU A 20 10.49 9.48 0.06
N LYS A 21 10.76 8.96 -1.13
CA LYS A 21 9.73 8.45 -2.04
C LYS A 21 8.98 7.26 -1.43
N LEU A 22 9.71 6.24 -1.00
CA LEU A 22 9.14 5.05 -0.36
C LEU A 22 8.39 5.39 0.93
N PHE A 23 8.86 6.39 1.68
CA PHE A 23 8.15 6.90 2.85
C PHE A 23 6.80 7.51 2.47
N ILE A 24 6.74 8.35 1.42
CA ILE A 24 5.50 8.96 0.95
C ILE A 24 4.51 7.89 0.46
N GLU A 25 4.98 6.89 -0.30
CA GLU A 25 4.16 5.75 -0.75
C GLU A 25 3.56 5.02 0.46
N LEU A 26 4.38 4.72 1.46
CA LEU A 26 3.94 4.08 2.71
C LEU A 26 2.88 4.89 3.45
N LEU A 27 3.00 6.23 3.53
CA LEU A 27 1.98 7.08 4.14
C LEU A 27 0.64 6.98 3.40
N GLY A 28 0.67 6.89 2.07
CA GLY A 28 -0.50 6.69 1.23
C GLY A 28 -1.17 5.33 1.46
N ASP A 29 -0.39 4.26 1.51
CA ASP A 29 -0.89 2.91 1.81
C ASP A 29 -1.54 2.83 3.20
N ILE A 30 -0.89 3.42 4.20
CA ILE A 30 -1.42 3.46 5.56
C ILE A 30 -2.75 4.21 5.60
N TYR A 31 -2.86 5.35 4.91
CA TYR A 31 -4.13 6.08 4.83
C TYR A 31 -5.25 5.21 4.27
N LYS A 32 -5.00 4.47 3.18
CA LYS A 32 -5.99 3.60 2.53
C LYS A 32 -6.43 2.44 3.42
N LEU A 33 -5.50 1.86 4.17
CA LEU A 33 -5.75 0.71 5.03
C LEU A 33 -6.19 1.09 6.46
N MET A 34 -6.09 2.37 6.83
CA MET A 34 -6.29 2.82 8.22
C MET A 34 -7.67 2.46 8.77
N ASP A 35 -8.75 2.72 8.03
CA ASP A 35 -10.10 2.41 8.52
C ASP A 35 -10.32 0.91 8.68
N GLU A 36 -9.93 0.11 7.67
CA GLU A 36 -10.04 -1.35 7.74
C GLU A 36 -9.31 -1.89 8.97
N LYS A 37 -8.11 -1.37 9.25
CA LYS A 37 -7.31 -1.79 10.41
C LYS A 37 -7.97 -1.41 11.73
N ILE A 38 -8.51 -0.20 11.85
CA ILE A 38 -9.24 0.23 13.04
C ILE A 38 -10.47 -0.67 13.26
N GLU A 39 -11.28 -0.88 12.21
CA GLU A 39 -12.48 -1.72 12.27
C GLU A 39 -12.15 -3.17 12.67
N ARG A 40 -11.03 -3.73 12.17
CA ARG A 40 -10.55 -5.06 12.56
C ARG A 40 -10.23 -5.13 14.05
N VAL A 41 -9.50 -4.15 14.59
CA VAL A 41 -9.18 -4.11 16.03
C VAL A 41 -10.45 -4.03 16.86
N GLU A 42 -11.38 -3.15 16.51
CA GLU A 42 -12.66 -3.00 17.21
C GLU A 42 -13.51 -4.28 17.13
N SER A 43 -13.55 -4.92 15.96
CA SER A 43 -14.29 -6.17 15.75
C SER A 43 -13.71 -7.32 16.56
N TYR A 44 -12.39 -7.47 16.60
CA TYR A 44 -11.74 -8.49 17.45
C TYR A 44 -11.98 -8.24 18.93
N LEU A 45 -11.97 -6.98 19.36
CA LEU A 45 -12.27 -6.61 20.74
C LEU A 45 -13.73 -6.92 21.11
N ALA A 46 -14.70 -6.56 20.25
CA ALA A 46 -16.12 -6.83 20.46
C ALA A 46 -16.43 -8.34 20.53
N GLN A 47 -15.71 -9.14 19.74
CA GLN A 47 -15.79 -10.61 19.77
C GLN A 47 -15.00 -11.25 20.92
N LYS A 48 -14.31 -10.45 21.75
CA LYS A 48 -13.36 -10.90 22.79
C LYS A 48 -12.28 -11.84 22.26
N ASN A 49 -11.94 -11.69 20.98
CA ASN A 49 -10.91 -12.47 20.31
C ASN A 49 -9.53 -11.83 20.56
N ILE A 50 -9.02 -12.02 21.77
CA ILE A 50 -7.78 -11.40 22.23
C ILE A 50 -6.56 -11.85 21.41
N GLN A 51 -6.56 -13.07 20.89
CA GLN A 51 -5.47 -13.57 20.05
C GLN A 51 -5.34 -12.75 18.76
N ASN A 52 -6.41 -12.63 17.98
CA ASN A 52 -6.40 -11.86 16.74
C ASN A 52 -6.25 -10.36 17.00
N PHE A 53 -6.85 -9.84 18.08
CA PHE A 53 -6.60 -8.48 18.54
C PHE A 53 -5.09 -8.22 18.75
N THR A 54 -4.40 -9.10 19.47
CA THR A 54 -2.97 -8.97 19.77
C THR A 54 -2.11 -8.98 18.50
N VAL A 55 -2.49 -9.80 17.51
CA VAL A 55 -1.83 -9.85 16.19
C VAL A 55 -2.03 -8.54 15.43
N GLU A 56 -3.25 -8.00 15.42
CA GLU A 56 -3.56 -6.77 14.71
C GLU A 56 -2.85 -5.55 15.34
N VAL A 57 -2.86 -5.42 16.68
CA VAL A 57 -2.12 -4.34 17.36
C VAL A 57 -0.60 -4.49 17.23
N HIS A 58 -0.07 -5.70 17.11
CA HIS A 58 1.35 -5.92 16.79
C HIS A 58 1.70 -5.40 15.39
N SER A 59 0.82 -5.63 14.41
CA SER A 59 0.96 -5.10 13.06
C SER A 59 0.94 -3.57 13.09
N LEU A 60 -0.05 -2.97 13.75
CA LEU A 60 -0.18 -1.50 13.89
C LEU A 60 0.98 -0.85 14.63
N LYS A 61 1.50 -1.49 15.68
CA LYS A 61 2.74 -1.06 16.36
C LYS A 61 3.90 -0.95 15.38
N THR A 62 4.08 -1.99 14.57
CA THR A 62 5.18 -2.04 13.59
C THR A 62 5.01 -0.93 12.56
N THR A 63 3.80 -0.77 12.02
CA THR A 63 3.44 0.31 11.11
C THR A 63 3.78 1.69 11.70
N CYS A 64 3.36 1.98 12.93
CA CYS A 64 3.63 3.25 13.61
C CYS A 64 5.14 3.51 13.78
N ARG A 65 5.89 2.50 14.22
CA ARG A 65 7.35 2.61 14.38
C ARG A 65 8.07 2.82 13.05
N THR A 66 7.62 2.17 11.99
CA THR A 66 8.18 2.32 10.64
C THR A 66 8.03 3.77 10.17
N ILE A 67 6.83 4.35 10.31
CA ILE A 67 6.58 5.75 9.93
C ILE A 67 7.08 6.78 10.93
N GLY A 68 7.86 6.41 11.95
CA GLY A 68 8.39 7.36 12.92
C GLY A 68 7.39 7.85 13.97
N ALA A 69 6.17 7.31 14.02
CA ALA A 69 5.17 7.58 15.06
C ALA A 69 5.49 6.79 16.34
N MET A 70 6.55 7.18 17.03
CA MET A 70 7.12 6.41 18.14
C MET A 70 6.15 6.30 19.34
N ASP A 71 5.53 7.40 19.74
CA ASP A 71 4.60 7.40 20.88
C ASP A 71 3.39 6.49 20.63
N LEU A 72 2.79 6.58 19.42
CA LEU A 72 1.72 5.65 19.00
C LEU A 72 2.20 4.20 18.95
N GLY A 73 3.45 3.97 18.53
CA GLY A 73 4.06 2.65 18.60
C GLY A 73 4.12 2.09 20.02
N GLU A 74 4.42 2.93 21.02
CA GLU A 74 4.42 2.52 22.42
C GLU A 74 3.00 2.28 22.96
N ASP A 75 2.02 3.06 22.53
CA ASP A 75 0.61 2.85 22.87
C ASP A 75 0.11 1.48 22.35
N PHE A 76 0.39 1.16 21.08
CA PHE A 76 0.06 -0.16 20.53
C PHE A 76 0.85 -1.29 21.17
N TYR A 77 2.10 -1.04 21.58
CA TYR A 77 2.88 -2.03 22.34
C TYR A 77 2.27 -2.32 23.72
N THR A 78 1.70 -1.30 24.37
CA THR A 78 0.97 -1.45 25.63
C THR A 78 -0.25 -2.34 25.44
N LEU A 79 -1.06 -2.09 24.39
CA LEU A 79 -2.19 -2.96 24.05
C LEU A 79 -1.75 -4.40 23.71
N GLU A 80 -0.66 -4.57 22.96
CA GLU A 80 -0.09 -5.88 22.65
C GLU A 80 0.28 -6.64 23.94
N LYS A 81 0.92 -5.97 24.90
CA LYS A 81 1.31 -6.56 26.17
C LYS A 81 0.09 -6.99 26.98
N LEU A 82 -0.91 -6.11 27.10
CA LEU A 82 -2.17 -6.42 27.78
C LEU A 82 -2.91 -7.59 27.11
N GLY A 83 -2.86 -7.67 25.78
CA GLY A 83 -3.37 -8.79 25.00
C GLY A 83 -2.70 -10.11 25.35
N LYS A 84 -1.36 -10.14 25.44
CA LYS A 84 -0.60 -11.33 25.88
C LYS A 84 -0.92 -11.71 27.32
N GLU A 85 -1.14 -10.74 28.19
CA GLU A 85 -1.55 -10.94 29.60
C GLU A 85 -3.04 -11.28 29.74
N ASN A 86 -3.81 -11.30 28.64
CA ASN A 86 -5.27 -11.52 28.63
C ASN A 86 -6.05 -10.53 29.53
N ASN A 87 -5.55 -9.30 29.69
CA ASN A 87 -6.17 -8.28 30.53
C ASN A 87 -7.27 -7.52 29.76
N LEU A 88 -8.40 -8.20 29.52
CA LEU A 88 -9.52 -7.68 28.73
C LEU A 88 -10.03 -6.31 29.24
N GLU A 89 -10.14 -6.14 30.55
CA GLU A 89 -10.70 -4.93 31.17
C GLU A 89 -9.87 -3.68 30.81
N GLN A 90 -8.54 -3.78 30.86
CA GLN A 90 -7.66 -2.68 30.46
C GLN A 90 -7.59 -2.50 28.95
N ILE A 91 -7.70 -3.58 28.16
CA ILE A 91 -7.76 -3.48 26.70
C ILE A 91 -9.02 -2.69 26.31
N GLU A 92 -10.18 -3.01 26.87
CA GLU A 92 -11.44 -2.31 26.59
C GLU A 92 -11.37 -0.83 27.00
N ALA A 93 -10.68 -0.51 28.10
CA ALA A 93 -10.51 0.86 28.56
C ALA A 93 -9.57 1.70 27.69
N LEU A 94 -8.45 1.13 27.23
CA LEU A 94 -7.38 1.88 26.54
C LEU A 94 -7.54 1.90 25.01
N THR A 95 -8.05 0.83 24.42
CA THR A 95 -8.15 0.68 22.95
C THR A 95 -8.83 1.87 22.26
N PRO A 96 -9.97 2.40 22.74
CA PRO A 96 -10.62 3.54 22.09
C PRO A 96 -9.74 4.79 22.03
N GLY A 97 -8.93 5.03 23.07
CA GLY A 97 -8.00 6.16 23.12
C GLY A 97 -6.89 6.01 22.08
N VAL A 98 -6.26 4.84 22.05
CA VAL A 98 -5.15 4.54 21.12
C VAL A 98 -5.63 4.59 19.66
N LEU A 99 -6.80 3.99 19.36
CA LEU A 99 -7.38 4.02 18.02
C LEU A 99 -7.75 5.44 17.58
N ASN A 100 -8.27 6.29 18.48
CA ASN A 100 -8.53 7.70 18.18
C ASN A 100 -7.24 8.48 17.87
N SER A 101 -6.17 8.25 18.65
CA SER A 101 -4.86 8.86 18.37
C SER A 101 -4.31 8.42 17.01
N PHE A 102 -4.46 7.14 16.65
CA PHE A 102 -4.06 6.64 15.33
C PHE A 102 -4.90 7.25 14.21
N LYS A 103 -6.22 7.32 14.40
CA LYS A 103 -7.17 7.95 13.46
C LYS A 103 -6.92 9.45 13.29
N ALA A 104 -6.41 10.13 14.31
CA ALA A 104 -6.06 11.55 14.24
C ALA A 104 -4.92 11.84 13.25
N LEU A 105 -4.11 10.84 12.87
CA LEU A 105 -3.13 10.97 11.79
C LEU A 105 -3.77 11.05 10.41
N LYS A 106 -4.96 10.47 10.23
CA LYS A 106 -5.64 10.37 8.92
C LYS A 106 -5.67 11.65 8.09
N PRO A 107 -6.12 12.81 8.59
CA PRO A 107 -6.14 14.05 7.81
C PRO A 107 -4.75 14.52 7.36
N TYR A 108 -3.71 14.20 8.13
CA TYR A 108 -2.33 14.51 7.75
C TYR A 108 -1.79 13.55 6.70
N LEU A 109 -2.32 12.33 6.64
CA LEU A 109 -1.95 11.32 5.65
C LEU A 109 -2.72 11.44 4.33
N GLU A 110 -3.92 12.03 4.34
CA GLU A 110 -4.76 12.28 3.16
C GLU A 110 -4.02 12.86 1.94
N PRO A 111 -3.18 13.92 2.04
CA PRO A 111 -2.49 14.46 0.88
C PRO A 111 -1.48 13.49 0.25
N PHE A 112 -1.00 12.51 1.01
CA PHE A 112 -0.06 11.49 0.52
C PHE A 112 -0.80 10.37 -0.21
N ALA A 113 -2.03 10.04 0.20
CA ALA A 113 -2.88 9.08 -0.50
C ALA A 113 -3.35 9.61 -1.87
N LYS A 114 -3.72 10.89 -1.95
CA LYS A 114 -4.06 11.55 -3.22
C LYS A 114 -2.85 11.65 -4.16
N LYS A 115 -1.64 11.62 -3.60
CA LYS A 115 -0.40 11.65 -4.36
C LYS A 115 -0.15 10.37 -5.15
N ASP A 116 -0.73 9.27 -4.69
CA ASP A 116 -0.71 7.98 -5.38
C ASP A 116 -1.67 7.99 -6.60
N GLU A 117 -2.82 8.68 -6.49
CA GLU A 117 -3.69 8.95 -7.64
C GLU A 117 -3.13 10.01 -8.61
N SER A 118 -2.28 10.92 -8.12
CA SER A 118 -1.63 11.94 -8.96
C SER A 118 -0.23 11.57 -9.45
N ASN A 119 0.23 10.35 -9.15
CA ASN A 119 1.37 9.72 -9.81
C ASN A 119 0.96 8.68 -10.86
N LYS A 120 -0.35 8.51 -11.07
CA LYS A 120 -0.81 7.97 -12.32
C LYS A 120 -0.62 9.02 -13.39
N SER A 121 0.26 8.77 -14.35
CA SER A 121 0.41 9.69 -15.47
C SER A 121 -0.96 9.85 -16.14
N SER A 122 -1.34 11.09 -16.48
CA SER A 122 -2.51 11.33 -17.34
C SER A 122 -2.44 10.36 -18.50
N TYR A 123 -3.51 9.59 -18.73
CA TYR A 123 -3.53 8.58 -19.78
C TYR A 123 -3.18 9.23 -21.11
N ASP A 124 -1.95 9.00 -21.55
CA ASP A 124 -1.42 9.48 -22.81
C ASP A 124 -1.29 8.28 -23.72
N LYS A 125 -2.10 8.27 -24.78
CA LYS A 125 -2.18 7.15 -25.71
C LYS A 125 -0.83 6.83 -26.34
N GLU A 126 -0.03 7.86 -26.63
CA GLU A 126 1.28 7.68 -27.28
C GLU A 126 2.26 7.03 -26.29
N ALA A 127 2.36 7.53 -25.06
CA ALA A 127 3.21 6.96 -24.02
C ALA A 127 2.77 5.54 -23.60
N PHE A 128 1.46 5.30 -23.49
CA PHE A 128 0.91 3.97 -23.17
C PHE A 128 1.20 2.97 -24.29
N SER A 129 1.03 3.40 -25.55
CA SER A 129 1.37 2.57 -26.72
C SER A 129 2.86 2.28 -26.82
N ALA A 130 3.73 3.23 -26.43
CA ALA A 130 5.17 3.03 -26.42
C ALA A 130 5.55 1.92 -25.44
N ILE A 131 5.00 1.93 -24.22
CA ILE A 131 5.30 0.92 -23.19
C ILE A 131 4.78 -0.47 -23.61
N LEU A 132 3.62 -0.55 -24.27
CA LEU A 132 3.13 -1.82 -24.82
C LEU A 132 4.06 -2.36 -25.94
N ASN A 133 4.60 -1.48 -26.78
CA ASN A 133 5.59 -1.89 -27.78
C ASN A 133 6.93 -2.31 -27.14
N GLU A 134 7.36 -1.63 -26.07
CA GLU A 134 8.52 -2.04 -25.27
C GLU A 134 8.31 -3.41 -24.64
N LEU A 135 7.11 -3.69 -24.10
CA LEU A 135 6.74 -5.00 -23.58
C LEU A 135 6.82 -6.07 -24.67
N ILE A 136 6.22 -5.84 -25.84
CA ILE A 136 6.28 -6.78 -26.97
C ILE A 136 7.73 -7.03 -27.37
N THR A 137 8.55 -5.98 -27.43
CA THR A 137 9.98 -6.11 -27.76
C THR A 137 10.74 -6.91 -26.70
N ALA A 138 10.47 -6.67 -25.42
CA ALA A 138 11.06 -7.43 -24.32
C ALA A 138 10.67 -8.91 -24.36
N ILE A 139 9.42 -9.21 -24.75
CA ILE A 139 8.95 -10.57 -24.98
C ILE A 139 9.71 -11.23 -26.15
N ASP A 140 9.84 -10.55 -27.30
CA ASP A 140 10.59 -11.06 -28.47
C ASP A 140 12.09 -11.28 -28.15
N ASP A 141 12.67 -10.46 -27.27
CA ASP A 141 14.05 -10.59 -26.79
C ASP A 141 14.20 -11.59 -25.62
N PHE A 142 13.09 -12.22 -25.18
CA PHE A 142 13.03 -13.12 -24.01
C PHE A 142 13.56 -12.48 -22.72
N ASN A 143 13.45 -11.16 -22.60
CA ASN A 143 13.95 -10.38 -21.48
C ASN A 143 12.86 -10.23 -20.41
N LEU A 144 12.79 -11.20 -19.50
CA LEU A 144 11.80 -11.23 -18.40
C LEU A 144 11.84 -9.96 -17.54
N GLY A 145 13.04 -9.51 -17.17
CA GLY A 145 13.19 -8.32 -16.31
C GLY A 145 12.66 -7.05 -16.98
N ALA A 146 12.88 -6.89 -18.29
CA ALA A 146 12.32 -5.79 -19.05
C ALA A 146 10.80 -5.92 -19.22
N ALA A 147 10.28 -7.13 -19.44
CA ALA A 147 8.84 -7.38 -19.55
C ALA A 147 8.10 -7.06 -18.24
N GLU A 148 8.61 -7.52 -17.09
CA GLU A 148 8.06 -7.18 -15.77
C GLU A 148 8.10 -5.68 -15.48
N ALA A 149 9.20 -5.01 -15.88
CA ALA A 149 9.33 -3.57 -15.72
C ALA A 149 8.29 -2.81 -16.56
N ALA A 150 8.11 -3.19 -17.81
CA ALA A 150 7.13 -2.57 -18.72
C ALA A 150 5.69 -2.74 -18.20
N VAL A 151 5.32 -3.93 -17.72
CA VAL A 151 3.99 -4.16 -17.11
C VAL A 151 3.79 -3.29 -15.86
N LYS A 152 4.80 -3.19 -14.98
CA LYS A 152 4.74 -2.28 -13.82
C LYS A 152 4.58 -0.82 -14.22
N GLN A 153 5.19 -0.39 -15.33
CA GLN A 153 4.99 0.95 -15.87
C GLN A 153 3.55 1.15 -16.37
N LEU A 154 2.91 0.15 -16.97
CA LEU A 154 1.50 0.24 -17.37
C LEU A 154 0.56 0.41 -16.15
N PHE A 155 0.84 -0.24 -15.03
CA PHE A 155 0.09 -0.05 -13.77
C PHE A 155 0.22 1.36 -13.17
N SER A 156 1.18 2.16 -13.64
CA SER A 156 1.35 3.56 -13.24
C SER A 156 0.52 4.55 -14.06
N TYR A 157 -0.43 4.09 -14.88
CA TYR A 157 -1.40 4.96 -15.57
C TYR A 157 -2.78 4.87 -14.95
N ASP A 158 -3.56 5.94 -15.06
CA ASP A 158 -4.95 5.92 -14.62
C ASP A 158 -5.81 5.12 -15.59
N CYS A 159 -6.02 3.86 -15.22
CA CYS A 159 -6.75 2.88 -16.01
C CYS A 159 -8.14 2.67 -15.40
N ASP A 160 -9.18 2.69 -16.25
CA ASP A 160 -10.52 2.23 -15.87
C ASP A 160 -10.53 0.75 -15.46
N SER A 161 -11.58 0.32 -14.76
CA SER A 161 -11.73 -1.06 -14.27
C SER A 161 -11.49 -2.13 -15.34
N GLU A 162 -11.97 -1.91 -16.57
CA GLU A 162 -11.78 -2.85 -17.69
C GLU A 162 -10.31 -2.98 -18.12
N LEU A 163 -9.58 -1.86 -18.13
CA LEU A 163 -8.17 -1.85 -18.51
C LEU A 163 -7.31 -2.48 -17.40
N LEU A 164 -7.67 -2.25 -16.14
CA LEU A 164 -7.00 -2.84 -14.98
C LEU A 164 -7.13 -4.37 -14.93
N GLU A 165 -8.28 -4.94 -15.31
CA GLU A 165 -8.45 -6.39 -15.46
C GLU A 165 -7.54 -6.98 -16.55
N LYS A 166 -7.39 -6.27 -17.68
CA LYS A 166 -6.48 -6.66 -18.77
C LYS A 166 -5.02 -6.58 -18.34
N LEU A 167 -4.62 -5.55 -17.60
CA LEU A 167 -3.26 -5.43 -17.07
C LEU A 167 -2.91 -6.52 -16.04
N ASN A 168 -3.85 -6.88 -15.15
CA ASN A 168 -3.68 -8.01 -14.22
C ASN A 168 -3.51 -9.34 -14.97
N SER A 169 -4.25 -9.52 -16.06
CA SER A 169 -4.11 -10.70 -16.92
C SER A 169 -2.73 -10.72 -17.57
N LEU A 170 -2.26 -9.56 -18.05
CA LEU A 170 -0.95 -9.42 -18.67
C LEU A 170 0.21 -9.72 -17.70
N ASP A 171 0.16 -9.19 -16.48
CA ASP A 171 1.12 -9.48 -15.41
C ASP A 171 1.24 -10.98 -15.10
N LYS A 172 0.09 -11.66 -15.04
CA LYS A 172 0.03 -13.10 -14.82
C LYS A 172 0.65 -13.88 -15.97
N LEU A 173 0.39 -13.49 -17.21
CA LEU A 173 0.97 -14.14 -18.40
C LEU A 173 2.49 -13.98 -18.43
N ILE A 174 3.02 -12.80 -18.13
CA ILE A 174 4.47 -12.56 -18.03
C ILE A 174 5.09 -13.39 -16.91
N THR A 175 4.45 -13.44 -15.74
CA THR A 175 4.92 -14.24 -14.59
C THR A 175 4.96 -15.74 -14.90
N ASN A 176 3.98 -16.23 -15.67
CA ASN A 176 3.91 -17.63 -16.10
C ASN A 176 4.78 -17.94 -17.32
N LEU A 177 5.43 -16.94 -17.92
CA LEU A 177 6.20 -17.05 -19.17
C LEU A 177 5.32 -17.42 -20.38
N ASP A 178 4.02 -17.13 -20.32
CA ASP A 178 3.03 -17.31 -21.40
C ASP A 178 3.14 -16.15 -22.40
N TYR A 179 4.29 -16.03 -23.04
CA TYR A 179 4.70 -14.90 -23.87
C TYR A 179 3.87 -14.73 -25.15
N ASP A 180 3.41 -15.82 -25.74
CA ASP A 180 2.57 -15.78 -26.95
C ASP A 180 1.23 -15.08 -26.65
N GLU A 181 0.55 -15.53 -25.59
CA GLU A 181 -0.70 -14.93 -25.10
C GLU A 181 -0.50 -13.50 -24.59
N ALA A 182 0.61 -13.21 -23.89
CA ALA A 182 0.92 -11.86 -23.43
C ALA A 182 1.09 -10.88 -24.62
N LYS A 183 1.72 -11.33 -25.70
CA LYS A 183 1.90 -10.55 -26.92
C LYS A 183 0.58 -10.33 -27.65
N GLU A 184 -0.28 -11.33 -27.76
CA GLU A 184 -1.62 -11.16 -28.33
C GLU A 184 -2.46 -10.15 -27.54
N LEU A 185 -2.48 -10.27 -26.21
CA LEU A 185 -3.21 -9.35 -25.34
C LEU A 185 -2.67 -7.91 -25.45
N SER A 186 -1.35 -7.74 -25.55
CA SER A 186 -0.72 -6.42 -25.75
C SER A 186 -1.10 -5.79 -27.08
N ASN A 187 -1.16 -6.58 -28.16
CA ASN A 187 -1.60 -6.09 -29.48
C ASN A 187 -3.10 -5.74 -29.52
N HIS A 188 -3.92 -6.52 -28.81
CA HIS A 188 -5.34 -6.22 -28.65
C HIS A 188 -5.54 -4.91 -27.86
N LEU A 189 -4.77 -4.70 -26.80
CA LEU A 189 -4.76 -3.44 -26.05
C LEU A 189 -4.38 -2.29 -26.96
N LEU A 190 -3.26 -2.37 -27.69
CA LEU A 190 -2.81 -1.35 -28.67
C LEU A 190 -3.88 -0.97 -29.70
N SER A 191 -4.63 -1.96 -30.19
CA SER A 191 -5.68 -1.76 -31.19
C SER A 191 -6.96 -1.13 -30.60
N SER A 192 -7.13 -1.20 -29.28
CA SER A 192 -8.29 -0.71 -28.55
C SER A 192 -8.07 0.66 -27.89
N LEU A 193 -6.83 1.19 -27.90
CA LEU A 193 -6.52 2.57 -27.49
C LEU A 193 -7.01 3.54 -28.57
#